data_AF-A0A534R872-F1
#
_entry.id   AF-A0A534R872-F1
#
_cell.length_a   1.000
_cell.length_b   1.000
_cell.length_c   1.000
_cell.angle_alpha   90.00
_cell.angle_beta   90.00
_cell.angle_gamma   90.00
#
_symmetry.space_group_name_H-M   'P 1'
#
loop_
_entity.id
_entity.type
_entity.pdbx_description
1 polymer ?
#
loop_
_entity_poly.entity_id
_entity_poly.type
_entity_poly.pdbx_seq_one_letter_code
_entity_poly.pdbx_strand_id
1 'polypeptide(L)'
;MIDISVKVNGREVRHSDLRTEVEKALMDNTIKVMQEAARFRCPAHRQTALRITATGLSLTQLAFSVDGCCRILTGVLEESLE
;
A
#
# COMPACT_ATOMS: atom_id res chain seq x y z
N MET A 1 21.15 14.38 28.92
CA MET A 1 20.12 13.35 28.66
C MET A 1 19.56 13.68 27.29
N ILE A 2 19.66 12.77 26.32
CA ILE A 2 19.16 13.00 24.97
C ILE A 2 17.67 12.64 24.99
N ASP A 3 16.81 13.60 24.69
CA ASP A 3 15.38 13.37 24.53
C ASP A 3 15.10 13.13 23.04
N ILE A 4 14.58 11.94 22.72
CA ILE A 4 14.28 11.53 21.35
C ILE A 4 12.76 11.50 21.26
N SER A 5 12.18 12.40 20.45
CA SER A 5 10.76 12.37 20.13
C SER A 5 10.58 11.92 18.68
N VAL A 6 9.73 10.92 18.47
CA VAL A 6 9.45 10.38 17.14
C VAL A 6 8.00 10.69 16.77
N LYS A 7 7.80 11.20 15.55
CA LYS A 7 6.48 11.49 15.00
C LYS A 7 6.15 10.52 13.87
N VAL A 8 4.97 9.91 13.93
CA VAL A 8 4.40 9.08 12.85
C VAL A 8 3.13 9.78 12.36
N ASN A 9 3.01 10.01 11.04
CA ASN A 9 1.90 10.80 10.46
C ASN A 9 1.68 12.16 11.14
N GLY A 10 2.75 12.82 11.58
CA GLY A 10 2.70 14.12 12.27
C GLY A 10 2.29 14.08 13.74
N ARG A 11 1.93 12.89 14.28
CA ARG A 11 1.59 12.70 15.69
C ARG A 11 2.79 12.16 16.46
N GLU A 12 3.04 12.71 17.64
CA GLU A 12 4.09 12.23 18.53
C GLU A 12 3.71 10.86 19.12
N VAL A 13 4.63 9.90 19.03
CA VAL A 13 4.39 8.51 19.41
C VAL A 13 5.33 8.14 20.55
N ARG A 14 4.80 7.42 21.54
CA ARG A 14 5.61 6.86 22.62
C ARG A 14 6.51 5.75 22.06
N HIS A 15 7.74 5.66 22.56
CA HIS A 15 8.69 4.64 22.12
C HIS A 15 8.15 3.21 22.19
N SER A 16 7.33 2.88 23.21
CA SER A 16 6.69 1.57 23.37
C SER A 16 5.72 1.22 22.25
N ASP A 17 5.08 2.24 21.67
CA ASP A 17 3.97 2.09 20.72
C ASP A 17 4.43 2.32 19.27
N LEU A 18 5.71 2.66 19.09
CA LEU A 18 6.30 3.05 17.82
C LEU A 18 6.06 2.00 16.72
N ARG A 19 6.32 0.72 17.05
CA ARG A 19 6.12 -0.38 16.11
C ARG A 19 4.67 -0.44 15.63
N THR A 20 3.72 -0.45 16.56
CA THR A 20 2.30 -0.55 16.24
C THR A 20 1.81 0.63 15.42
N GLU A 21 2.22 1.85 15.75
CA GLU A 21 1.82 3.05 15.00
C GLU A 21 2.44 3.10 13.60
N VAL A 22 3.68 2.63 13.44
CA VAL A 22 4.30 2.49 12.11
C VAL A 22 3.58 1.42 11.28
N GLU A 23 3.30 0.25 11.87
CA GLU A 23 2.54 -0.83 11.21
C GLU A 23 1.16 -0.31 10.75
N LYS A 24 0.45 0.42 11.61
CA LYS A 24 -0.84 1.03 11.30
C LYS A 24 -0.74 2.07 10.19
N ALA A 25 0.22 2.98 10.27
CA ALA A 25 0.42 4.02 9.25
C ALA A 25 0.71 3.43 7.87
N LEU A 26 1.48 2.34 7.81
CA LEU A 26 1.75 1.61 6.58
C LEU A 26 0.50 0.92 6.02
N MET A 27 -0.31 0.27 6.88
CA MET A 27 -1.57 -0.33 6.46
C MET A 27 -2.56 0.72 5.93
N ASP A 28 -2.69 1.87 6.61
CA ASP A 28 -3.57 2.95 6.18
C ASP A 28 -3.17 3.50 4.80
N ASN A 29 -1.87 3.70 4.57
CA ASN A 29 -1.35 4.18 3.29
C ASN A 29 -1.56 3.13 2.18
N THR A 30 -1.33 1.86 2.51
CA THR A 30 -1.58 0.73 1.59
C THR A 30 -3.03 0.69 1.14
N ILE A 31 -4.00 0.79 2.07
CA ILE A 31 -5.42 0.82 1.76
C ILE A 31 -5.75 1.98 0.82
N LYS A 32 -5.15 3.16 1.05
CA LYS A 32 -5.34 4.32 0.19
C LYS A 32 -4.86 4.08 -1.24
N VAL A 33 -3.66 3.51 -1.42
CA VAL A 33 -3.13 3.14 -2.73
C VAL A 33 -4.03 2.13 -3.44
N MET A 34 -4.51 1.11 -2.73
CA MET A 34 -5.44 0.11 -3.27
C MET A 34 -6.76 0.76 -3.74
N GLN A 35 -7.30 1.70 -2.96
CA GLN A 35 -8.51 2.44 -3.32
C GLN A 35 -8.30 3.34 -4.54
N GLU A 36 -7.15 3.98 -4.67
CA GLU A 36 -6.81 4.79 -5.84
C GLU A 36 -6.66 3.92 -7.09
N ALA A 37 -5.95 2.79 -6.98
CA ALA A 37 -5.78 1.83 -8.07
C ALA A 37 -7.14 1.27 -8.56
N ALA A 38 -8.07 1.00 -7.64
CA ALA A 38 -9.40 0.48 -7.97
C ALA A 38 -10.30 1.48 -8.73
N ARG A 39 -9.96 2.78 -8.75
CA ARG A 39 -10.72 3.79 -9.50
C ARG A 39 -10.46 3.71 -11.01
N PHE A 40 -9.32 3.17 -11.42
CA PHE A 40 -8.99 3.03 -12.82
C PHE A 40 -9.83 1.92 -13.45
N ARG A 41 -10.59 2.26 -14.50
CA ARG A 41 -11.41 1.31 -15.28
C ARG A 41 -10.68 0.99 -16.58
N CYS A 42 -10.63 -0.29 -16.98
CA CYS A 42 -10.08 -0.65 -18.29
C CYS A 42 -11.06 -0.15 -19.36
N PRO A 43 -10.63 0.72 -20.30
CA PRO A 43 -11.54 1.32 -21.29
C PRO A 43 -12.15 0.29 -22.24
N ALA A 44 -11.45 -0.81 -22.50
CA ALA A 44 -11.90 -1.89 -23.39
C ALA A 44 -13.03 -2.75 -22.79
N HIS A 45 -12.94 -3.09 -21.50
CA HIS A 45 -13.85 -4.05 -20.85
C HIS A 45 -14.74 -3.42 -19.77
N ARG A 46 -14.57 -2.12 -19.48
CA ARG A 46 -15.29 -1.32 -18.47
C ARG A 46 -15.27 -1.87 -17.03
N GLN A 47 -14.43 -2.85 -16.74
CA GLN A 47 -14.18 -3.39 -15.40
C GLN A 47 -12.94 -2.73 -14.77
N THR A 48 -12.68 -3.00 -13.48
CA THR A 48 -11.53 -2.45 -12.78
C THR A 48 -10.24 -2.86 -13.47
N ALA A 49 -9.39 -1.89 -13.80
CA ALA A 49 -8.14 -2.10 -14.51
C ALA A 49 -7.12 -2.84 -13.63
N LEU A 50 -6.97 -2.38 -12.38
CA LEU A 50 -6.02 -2.89 -11.39
C LEU A 50 -6.74 -3.29 -10.11
N ARG A 51 -6.57 -4.54 -9.72
CA ARG A 51 -6.98 -5.09 -8.43
C ARG A 51 -5.74 -5.45 -7.65
N ILE A 52 -5.44 -4.66 -6.63
CA ILE A 52 -4.41 -5.00 -5.67
C ILE A 52 -5.10 -5.81 -4.56
N THR A 53 -4.53 -6.95 -4.18
CA THR A 53 -4.96 -7.74 -3.02
C THR A 53 -3.82 -7.78 -2.03
N ALA A 54 -4.10 -7.41 -0.78
CA ALA A 54 -3.16 -7.51 0.33
C ALA A 54 -3.61 -8.65 1.26
N THR A 55 -2.67 -9.50 1.65
CA THR A 55 -2.91 -10.63 2.57
C THR A 55 -1.88 -10.60 3.68
N GLY A 56 -2.27 -10.99 4.90
CA GLY A 56 -1.39 -10.98 6.07
C GLY A 56 -1.97 -10.20 7.25
N LEU A 57 -1.55 -10.56 8.46
CA LEU A 57 -2.02 -9.98 9.73
C LEU A 57 -1.00 -9.01 10.37
N SER A 58 0.18 -8.88 9.77
CA SER A 58 1.28 -8.03 10.25
C SER A 58 2.18 -7.62 9.08
N LEU A 59 3.01 -6.57 9.24
CA LEU A 59 3.92 -6.11 8.18
C LEU A 59 4.86 -7.21 7.66
N THR A 60 5.35 -8.07 8.55
CA THR A 60 6.27 -9.15 8.19
C THR A 60 5.60 -10.26 7.39
N GLN A 61 4.27 -10.34 7.44
CA GLN A 61 3.46 -11.33 6.72
C GLN A 61 2.68 -10.69 5.58
N LEU A 62 2.84 -9.38 5.35
CA LEU A 62 2.06 -8.64 4.36
C LEU A 62 2.56 -9.00 2.97
N ALA A 63 1.73 -9.68 2.20
CA ALA A 63 1.97 -10.05 0.82
C ALA A 63 0.97 -9.34 -0.10
N PHE A 64 1.49 -8.82 -1.21
CA PHE A 64 0.72 -8.12 -2.22
C PHE A 64 0.63 -8.93 -3.49
N SER A 65 -0.57 -9.06 -4.04
CA SER A 65 -0.79 -9.49 -5.43
C SER A 65 -1.44 -8.36 -6.22
N VAL A 66 -1.05 -8.25 -7.49
CA VAL A 66 -1.62 -7.28 -8.42
C VAL A 66 -2.21 -8.07 -9.58
N ASP A 67 -3.52 -8.01 -9.71
CA ASP A 67 -4.28 -8.61 -10.79
C ASP A 67 -4.90 -7.51 -11.65
N GLY A 68 -5.14 -7.79 -12.93
CA GLY A 68 -5.70 -6.80 -13.83
C GLY A 68 -6.58 -7.39 -14.92
N CYS A 69 -7.56 -6.60 -15.33
CA CYS A 69 -8.49 -6.95 -16.41
C CYS A 69 -7.79 -7.13 -17.77
N CYS A 70 -6.73 -6.37 -18.00
CA CYS A 70 -6.07 -6.24 -19.29
C CYS A 70 -4.57 -6.54 -19.06
N ARG A 71 -4.00 -7.55 -19.73
CA ARG A 71 -2.53 -7.85 -19.73
C ARG A 71 -1.66 -6.64 -20.11
N ILE A 72 -2.26 -5.59 -20.66
CA ILE A 72 -1.65 -4.29 -20.95
C ILE A 72 -0.94 -3.71 -19.71
N LEU A 73 -1.38 -4.06 -18.49
CA LEU A 73 -0.74 -3.59 -17.25
C LEU A 73 0.53 -4.34 -16.87
N THR A 74 0.77 -5.55 -17.41
CA THR A 74 2.02 -6.27 -17.16
C THR A 74 3.20 -5.54 -17.81
N GLY A 75 3.01 -4.99 -19.01
CA GLY A 75 4.06 -4.21 -19.70
C GLY A 75 4.36 -2.85 -19.06
N VAL A 76 3.37 -2.18 -18.45
CA VAL A 76 3.58 -0.88 -17.77
C VAL A 76 4.35 -1.04 -16.44
N LEU A 77 4.15 -2.16 -15.74
CA LEU A 77 4.90 -2.47 -14.52
C LEU A 77 6.35 -2.87 -14.80
N GLU A 78 6.62 -3.54 -15.93
CA GLU A 78 7.98 -3.88 -16.36
C GLU A 78 8.78 -2.62 -16.76
N GLU A 79 8.18 -1.64 -17.46
CA GLU A 79 8.85 -0.37 -17.81
C GLU A 79 9.13 0.55 -16.61
N SER A 80 8.42 0.38 -15.49
CA SER A 80 8.58 1.24 -14.30
C SER A 80 9.63 0.72 -13.31
N LEU A 81 10.17 -0.48 -13.55
CA LEU A 81 11.16 -1.16 -12.70
C LEU A 81 12.57 -1.21 -13.32
N GLU A 82 12.74 -0.68 -14.54
CA GLU A 82 14.04 -0.33 -15.15
C GLU A 82 14.39 1.15 -14.87
#